data_AF-A0A087V259-F1
#
_entry.id   AF-A0A087V259-F1
#
_cell.length_a   1.000
_cell.length_b   1.000
_cell.length_c   1.000
_cell.angle_alpha   90.00
_cell.angle_beta   90.00
_cell.angle_gamma   90.00
#
_symmetry.space_group_name_H-M   'P 1'
#
loop_
_entity.id
_entity.type
_entity.pdbx_description
1 polymer ?
#
loop_
_entity_poly.entity_id
_entity_poly.type
_entity_poly.pdbx_seq_one_letter_code
_entity_poly.pdbx_strand_id
1 'polypeptide(L)'
;EWNSTVEQLEAEALKILLSEDYTEKEHLKLSNQKICLLREEVCFHMEERKALLQEANDFFHTAGKVDIKNYLKIFKSEGLHLPILTMKYEELQEAIKGCTASTLQKGQALVHKGDPHSSWVTGIQKMMEYVKKKVDQLIRQCPDYKE
;
A
#
# COMPACT_ATOMS: atom_id res chain seq x y z
N GLU A 1 -10.57 -1.08 -22.96
CA GLU A 1 -11.91 -1.37 -23.46
C GLU A 1 -12.90 -0.27 -23.05
N TRP A 2 -13.20 -0.09 -21.76
CA TRP A 2 -14.18 0.91 -21.29
C TRP A 2 -13.97 2.36 -21.76
N ASN A 3 -12.76 2.92 -21.65
CA ASN A 3 -12.48 4.30 -22.13
C ASN A 3 -12.79 4.48 -23.62
N SER A 4 -12.46 3.48 -24.44
CA SER A 4 -12.71 3.52 -25.88
C SER A 4 -14.21 3.45 -26.19
N THR A 5 -14.98 2.70 -25.40
CA THR A 5 -16.45 2.68 -25.51
C THR A 5 -17.06 4.04 -25.16
N VAL A 6 -16.57 4.71 -24.12
CA VAL A 6 -17.05 6.06 -23.74
C VAL A 6 -16.73 7.08 -24.83
N GLU A 7 -15.51 7.07 -25.36
CA GLU A 7 -15.10 7.96 -26.47
C GLU A 7 -15.94 7.75 -27.73
N GLN A 8 -16.28 6.49 -28.04
CA GLN A 8 -17.15 6.17 -29.16
C GLN A 8 -18.57 6.71 -28.94
N LEU A 9 -19.15 6.51 -27.75
CA LEU A 9 -20.48 7.04 -27.41
C LEU A 9 -20.51 8.57 -27.42
N GLU A 10 -19.43 9.22 -26.97
CA GLU A 10 -19.27 10.67 -27.03
C GLU A 10 -19.28 11.17 -28.49
N ALA A 11 -18.50 10.52 -29.37
CA ALA A 11 -18.43 10.86 -30.78
C ALA A 11 -19.76 10.62 -31.52
N GLU A 12 -20.46 9.53 -31.21
CA GLU A 12 -21.76 9.20 -31.79
C GLU A 12 -22.84 10.19 -31.34
N ALA A 13 -22.88 10.55 -30.06
CA ALA A 13 -23.80 11.56 -29.54
C ALA A 13 -23.56 12.94 -30.18
N LEU A 14 -22.30 13.35 -30.35
CA LEU A 14 -21.94 14.58 -31.06
C LEU A 14 -22.45 14.56 -32.51
N LYS A 15 -22.28 13.43 -33.21
CA LYS A 15 -22.77 13.27 -34.58
C LYS A 15 -24.29 13.41 -34.68
N ILE A 16 -25.04 12.86 -33.72
CA ILE A 16 -26.52 12.95 -33.68
C ILE A 16 -26.96 14.38 -33.34
N LEU A 17 -26.29 15.06 -32.40
CA LEU A 17 -26.62 16.45 -32.02
C LEU A 17 -26.49 17.43 -33.19
N LEU A 18 -25.54 17.17 -34.10
CA LEU A 18 -25.31 17.95 -35.31
C LEU A 18 -26.34 17.67 -36.43
N SER A 19 -27.12 16.59 -36.35
CA SER A 19 -28.18 16.27 -37.32
C SER A 19 -29.41 17.14 -37.07
N GLU A 20 -30.00 17.73 -38.12
CA GLU A 20 -31.18 18.60 -37.99
C GLU A 20 -32.45 17.85 -37.56
N ASP A 21 -32.58 16.57 -37.93
CA ASP A 21 -33.82 15.80 -37.80
C ASP A 21 -34.06 15.17 -36.42
N TYR A 22 -33.10 15.27 -35.50
CA TYR A 22 -33.22 14.67 -34.17
C TYR A 22 -34.07 15.54 -33.24
N THR A 23 -35.15 14.97 -32.71
CA THR A 23 -36.17 15.69 -31.91
C THR A 23 -35.84 15.77 -30.42
N GLU A 24 -34.95 14.91 -29.90
CA GLU A 24 -34.64 14.81 -28.45
C GLU A 24 -33.25 15.36 -28.08
N LYS A 25 -32.76 16.39 -28.78
CA LYS A 25 -31.38 16.90 -28.65
C LYS A 25 -30.99 17.26 -27.22
N GLU A 26 -31.87 17.89 -26.44
CA GLU A 26 -31.57 18.29 -25.06
C GLU A 26 -31.38 17.08 -24.13
N HIS A 27 -32.19 16.04 -24.29
CA HIS A 27 -32.02 14.80 -23.51
C HIS A 27 -30.70 14.12 -23.83
N LEU A 28 -30.34 14.04 -25.12
CA LEU A 28 -29.06 13.47 -25.55
C LEU A 28 -27.86 14.28 -25.02
N LYS A 29 -27.94 15.60 -25.04
CA LYS A 29 -26.91 16.50 -24.50
C LYS A 29 -26.70 16.29 -22.99
N LEU A 30 -27.79 16.23 -22.22
CA LEU A 30 -27.74 15.94 -20.78
C LEU A 30 -27.15 14.56 -20.49
N SER A 31 -27.56 13.55 -21.26
CA SER A 31 -27.04 12.18 -21.12
C SER A 31 -25.54 12.11 -21.42
N ASN A 32 -25.09 12.80 -22.47
CA ASN A 32 -23.68 12.85 -22.85
C ASN A 32 -22.84 13.55 -21.75
N GLN A 33 -23.30 14.71 -21.25
CA GLN A 33 -22.65 15.39 -20.13
C GLN A 33 -22.53 14.50 -18.89
N LYS A 34 -23.59 13.75 -18.56
CA LYS A 34 -23.57 12.82 -17.44
C LYS A 34 -22.53 11.71 -17.63
N ILE A 35 -22.39 11.18 -18.85
CA ILE A 35 -21.38 10.16 -19.17
C ILE A 35 -19.96 10.73 -18.99
N CYS A 36 -19.69 11.96 -19.46
CA CYS A 36 -18.38 12.59 -19.28
C CYS A 36 -18.04 12.79 -17.78
N LEU A 37 -18.99 13.29 -16.99
CA LEU A 37 -18.80 13.48 -15.54
C LEU A 37 -18.53 12.15 -14.83
N LEU A 38 -19.32 11.10 -15.14
CA LEU A 38 -19.09 9.77 -14.59
C LEU A 38 -17.72 9.21 -14.99
N ARG A 39 -17.26 9.49 -16.22
CA ARG A 39 -15.93 9.08 -16.67
C ARG A 39 -14.84 9.71 -15.79
N GLU A 40 -14.96 11.00 -15.53
CA GLU A 40 -14.01 11.74 -14.68
C GLU A 40 -14.00 11.21 -13.24
N GLU A 41 -15.18 11.01 -12.64
CA GLU A 41 -15.33 10.47 -11.28
C GLU A 41 -14.71 9.07 -11.15
N VAL A 42 -14.98 8.18 -12.11
CA VAL A 42 -14.40 6.83 -12.11
C VAL A 42 -12.88 6.87 -12.27
N CYS A 43 -12.35 7.70 -13.18
CA CYS A 43 -10.91 7.87 -13.35
C CYS A 43 -10.25 8.37 -12.06
N PHE A 44 -10.85 9.35 -11.40
CA PHE A 44 -10.37 9.87 -10.12
C PHE A 44 -10.31 8.78 -9.06
N HIS A 45 -11.41 8.04 -8.85
CA HIS A 45 -11.45 6.95 -7.87
C HIS A 45 -10.50 5.79 -8.20
N MET A 46 -10.26 5.50 -9.48
CA MET A 46 -9.28 4.49 -9.88
C MET A 46 -7.85 4.90 -9.50
N GLU A 47 -7.47 6.16 -9.70
CA GLU A 47 -6.14 6.65 -9.30
C GLU A 47 -6.00 6.72 -7.77
N GLU A 48 -7.04 7.14 -7.04
CA GLU A 48 -7.06 7.05 -5.57
C GLU A 48 -6.85 5.61 -5.10
N ARG A 49 -7.59 4.66 -5.68
CA ARG A 49 -7.48 3.24 -5.34
C ARG A 49 -6.10 2.68 -5.67
N LYS A 50 -5.52 3.06 -6.80
CA LYS A 50 -4.16 2.66 -7.21
C LYS A 50 -3.10 3.18 -6.23
N ALA A 51 -3.19 4.45 -5.83
CA ALA A 51 -2.30 5.01 -4.82
C ALA A 51 -2.39 4.26 -3.49
N LEU A 52 -3.61 3.99 -3.01
CA LEU A 52 -3.85 3.19 -1.79
C LEU A 52 -3.27 1.77 -1.89
N LEU A 53 -3.45 1.10 -3.03
CA LEU A 53 -2.90 -0.23 -3.26
C LEU A 53 -1.37 -0.22 -3.28
N GLN A 54 -0.76 0.80 -3.88
CA GLN A 54 0.69 0.95 -3.89
C GLN A 54 1.24 1.13 -2.48
N GLU A 55 0.63 2.00 -1.67
CA GLU A 55 1.02 2.19 -0.27
C GLU A 55 0.85 0.91 0.56
N ALA A 56 -0.24 0.17 0.34
CA ALA A 56 -0.47 -1.11 0.99
C ALA A 56 0.59 -2.15 0.61
N ASN A 57 0.90 -2.26 -0.67
CA ASN A 57 1.95 -3.16 -1.17
C ASN A 57 3.31 -2.81 -0.57
N ASP A 58 3.65 -1.52 -0.49
CA ASP A 58 4.89 -1.06 0.12
C ASP A 58 4.95 -1.41 1.61
N PHE A 59 3.84 -1.27 2.34
CA PHE A 59 3.73 -1.68 3.74
C PHE A 59 4.00 -3.18 3.91
N PHE A 60 3.30 -4.04 3.17
CA PHE A 60 3.47 -5.49 3.26
C PHE A 60 4.87 -5.93 2.85
N HIS A 61 5.47 -5.28 1.85
CA HIS A 61 6.84 -5.55 1.44
C HIS A 61 7.87 -5.16 2.53
N THR A 62 7.66 -4.04 3.23
CA THR A 62 8.49 -3.69 4.39
C THR A 62 8.30 -4.64 5.56
N ALA A 63 7.06 -5.05 5.86
CA ALA A 63 6.77 -6.00 6.92
C ALA A 63 7.47 -7.35 6.69
N GLY A 64 7.49 -7.85 5.45
CA GLY A 64 8.21 -9.08 5.10
C GLY A 64 9.74 -8.97 5.24
N LYS A 65 10.32 -7.76 5.20
CA LYS A 65 11.77 -7.55 5.38
C LYS A 65 12.21 -7.59 6.85
N VAL A 66 11.31 -7.29 7.79
CA VAL A 66 11.59 -7.32 9.23
C VAL A 66 11.98 -8.74 9.68
N ASP A 67 11.50 -9.78 9.00
CA ASP A 67 11.70 -11.20 9.40
C ASP A 67 13.07 -11.79 9.00
N ILE A 68 13.67 -11.39 7.87
CA ILE A 68 14.66 -12.26 7.19
C ILE A 68 16.06 -11.65 7.06
N LYS A 69 16.18 -10.39 6.64
CA LYS A 69 17.45 -9.88 6.09
C LYS A 69 18.50 -9.55 7.16
N ASN A 70 18.02 -9.25 8.36
CA ASN A 70 18.79 -8.69 9.44
C ASN A 70 19.41 -9.82 10.30
N TYR A 71 18.63 -10.86 10.61
CA TYR A 71 19.10 -12.04 11.33
C TYR A 71 20.15 -12.86 10.55
N LEU A 72 19.94 -13.06 9.24
CA LEU A 72 20.84 -13.82 8.36
C LEU A 72 22.23 -13.18 8.17
N LYS A 73 22.40 -11.88 8.43
CA LYS A 73 23.69 -11.20 8.26
C LYS A 73 24.68 -11.51 9.38
N ILE A 74 24.22 -11.70 10.61
CA ILE A 74 25.09 -11.99 11.76
C ILE A 74 25.61 -13.44 11.71
N PHE A 75 24.74 -14.41 11.38
CA PHE A 75 25.14 -15.82 11.36
C PHE A 75 26.07 -16.19 10.20
N LYS A 76 26.11 -15.38 9.12
CA LYS A 76 27.03 -15.61 8.00
C LYS A 76 28.48 -15.22 8.28
N SER A 77 28.77 -14.57 9.40
CA SER A 77 30.13 -14.31 9.84
C SER A 77 30.56 -15.35 10.88
N GLU A 78 30.81 -16.57 10.43
CA GLU A 78 31.48 -17.60 11.22
C GLU A 78 32.90 -17.10 11.59
N GLY A 79 33.20 -16.95 12.89
CA GLY A 79 34.56 -16.67 13.38
C GLY A 79 34.84 -15.31 14.04
N LEU A 80 33.82 -14.52 14.40
CA LEU A 80 34.04 -13.22 15.05
C LEU A 80 34.30 -13.31 16.56
N HIS A 81 35.32 -12.57 17.03
CA HIS A 81 35.64 -12.37 18.46
C HIS A 81 34.47 -11.67 19.19
N LEU A 82 34.25 -12.00 20.48
CA LEU A 82 33.08 -11.62 21.27
C LEU A 82 32.67 -10.12 21.17
N PRO A 83 33.59 -9.13 21.26
CA PRO A 83 33.24 -7.70 21.15
C PRO A 83 32.72 -7.31 19.76
N ILE A 84 33.20 -7.96 18.69
CA ILE A 84 32.71 -7.70 17.33
C ILE A 84 31.30 -8.29 17.19
N LEU A 85 31.04 -9.45 17.81
CA LEU A 85 29.71 -10.04 17.83
C LEU A 85 28.71 -9.16 18.59
N THR A 86 29.10 -8.62 19.75
CA THR A 86 28.27 -7.68 20.53
C THR A 86 27.94 -6.42 19.72
N MET A 87 28.95 -5.77 19.12
CA MET A 87 28.73 -4.59 18.27
C MET A 87 27.79 -4.88 17.09
N LYS A 88 27.93 -6.05 16.45
CA LYS A 88 27.03 -6.48 15.36
C LYS A 88 25.60 -6.71 15.84
N TYR A 89 25.43 -7.19 17.08
CA TYR A 89 24.12 -7.36 17.68
C TYR A 89 23.43 -6.02 17.95
N GLU A 90 24.16 -5.04 18.48
CA GLU A 90 23.64 -3.68 18.70
C GLU A 90 23.23 -3.01 17.39
N GLU A 91 24.09 -3.05 16.36
CA GLU A 91 23.78 -2.57 15.01
C GLU A 91 22.50 -3.20 14.46
N LEU A 92 22.35 -4.51 14.65
CA LEU A 92 21.17 -5.26 14.24
C LEU A 92 19.92 -4.82 14.99
N GLN A 93 20.01 -4.65 16.31
CA GLN A 93 18.88 -4.24 17.14
C GLN A 93 18.39 -2.85 16.73
N GLU A 94 19.29 -1.91 16.48
CA GLU A 94 18.93 -0.58 15.97
C GLU A 94 18.33 -0.64 14.56
N ALA A 95 18.88 -1.47 13.67
CA ALA A 95 18.31 -1.67 12.34
C ALA A 95 16.90 -2.28 12.39
N ILE A 96 16.66 -3.24 13.29
CA ILE A 96 15.33 -3.83 13.51
C ILE A 96 14.36 -2.78 14.07
N LYS A 97 14.76 -1.99 15.08
CA LYS A 97 13.93 -0.91 15.65
C LYS A 97 13.53 0.10 14.58
N GLY A 98 14.48 0.59 13.80
CA GLY A 98 14.22 1.57 12.73
C GLY A 98 13.28 1.02 11.64
N CYS A 99 13.52 -0.22 11.18
CA CYS A 99 12.67 -0.86 10.19
C CYS A 99 11.25 -1.12 10.73
N THR A 100 11.14 -1.53 11.99
CA THR A 100 9.87 -1.75 12.68
C THR A 100 9.08 -0.45 12.83
N ALA A 101 9.73 0.62 13.29
CA ALA A 101 9.10 1.93 13.45
C ALA A 101 8.55 2.44 12.10
N SER A 102 9.35 2.37 11.04
CA SER A 102 8.92 2.75 9.69
C SER A 102 7.74 1.90 9.20
N THR A 103 7.79 0.57 9.40
CA THR A 103 6.71 -0.35 9.00
C THR A 103 5.42 -0.06 9.75
N LEU A 104 5.48 0.15 11.06
CA LEU A 104 4.32 0.47 11.88
C LEU A 104 3.72 1.83 11.53
N GLN A 105 4.55 2.83 11.25
CA GLN A 105 4.09 4.13 10.78
C GLN A 105 3.30 4.01 9.47
N LYS A 106 3.80 3.24 8.50
CA LYS A 106 3.09 2.97 7.24
C LYS A 106 1.77 2.25 7.46
N GLY A 107 1.76 1.22 8.30
CA GLY A 107 0.53 0.51 8.66
C GLY A 107 -0.51 1.44 9.30
N GLN A 108 -0.07 2.32 10.21
CA GLN A 108 -0.95 3.26 10.88
C GLN A 108 -1.53 4.32 9.92
N ALA A 109 -0.73 4.82 8.99
CA ALA A 109 -1.21 5.72 7.94
C ALA A 109 -2.31 5.06 7.08
N LEU A 110 -2.16 3.78 6.73
CA LEU A 110 -3.19 3.03 5.99
C LEU A 110 -4.47 2.84 6.80
N VAL A 111 -4.36 2.55 8.11
CA VAL A 111 -5.52 2.43 9.00
C VAL A 111 -6.31 3.73 9.07
N HIS A 112 -5.63 4.89 9.11
CA HIS A 112 -6.30 6.20 9.12
C HIS A 112 -7.03 6.54 7.81
N LYS A 113 -6.64 5.94 6.68
CA LYS A 113 -7.26 6.15 5.37
C LYS A 113 -8.43 5.21 5.09
N GLY A 114 -8.52 4.08 5.81
CA GLY A 114 -9.53 3.05 5.59
C GLY A 114 -10.72 3.18 6.52
N ASP A 115 -11.85 2.60 6.10
CA ASP A 115 -12.99 2.41 6.99
C ASP A 115 -12.58 1.46 8.15
N PRO A 116 -12.76 1.88 9.42
CA PRO A 116 -12.40 1.08 10.60
C PRO A 116 -13.04 -0.32 10.64
N HIS A 117 -14.20 -0.50 10.01
CA HIS A 117 -14.95 -1.74 9.94
C HIS A 117 -14.61 -2.58 8.70
N SER A 118 -13.71 -2.10 7.82
CA SER A 118 -13.31 -2.86 6.65
C SER A 118 -12.42 -4.06 7.02
N SER A 119 -12.64 -5.17 6.29
CA SER A 119 -11.81 -6.37 6.39
C SER A 119 -10.33 -6.11 6.05
N TRP A 120 -10.08 -5.14 5.17
CA TRP A 120 -8.72 -4.73 4.80
C TRP A 120 -8.00 -4.02 5.96
N VAL A 121 -8.62 -3.05 6.64
CA VAL A 121 -8.05 -2.40 7.83
C VAL A 121 -7.75 -3.43 8.93
N THR A 122 -8.67 -4.38 9.13
CA THR A 122 -8.45 -5.51 10.03
C THR A 122 -7.20 -6.32 9.64
N GLY A 123 -6.98 -6.56 8.36
CA GLY A 123 -5.78 -7.24 7.84
C GLY A 123 -4.48 -6.48 8.12
N ILE A 124 -4.48 -5.16 7.95
CA ILE A 124 -3.34 -4.30 8.26
C ILE A 124 -3.00 -4.35 9.76
N GLN A 125 -4.00 -4.22 10.62
CA GLN A 125 -3.82 -4.27 12.08
C GLN A 125 -3.23 -5.61 12.53
N LYS A 126 -3.73 -6.73 12.00
CA LYS A 126 -3.18 -8.07 12.26
C LYS A 126 -1.71 -8.17 11.84
N MET A 127 -1.34 -7.61 10.69
CA MET A 127 0.06 -7.61 10.23
C MET A 127 0.96 -6.75 11.11
N MET A 128 0.47 -5.58 11.56
CA MET A 128 1.19 -4.75 12.52
C MET A 128 1.42 -5.48 13.85
N GLU A 129 0.42 -6.20 14.35
CA GLU A 129 0.55 -7.02 15.56
C GLU A 129 1.55 -8.17 15.36
N TYR A 130 1.53 -8.83 14.20
CA TYR A 130 2.51 -9.85 13.82
C TYR A 130 3.93 -9.30 13.85
N VAL A 131 4.17 -8.15 13.20
CA VAL A 131 5.49 -7.48 13.18
C VAL A 131 5.97 -7.18 14.60
N LYS A 132 5.10 -6.64 15.47
CA LYS A 132 5.44 -6.38 16.89
C LYS A 132 5.86 -7.67 17.61
N LYS A 133 5.04 -8.72 17.53
CA LYS A 133 5.33 -10.02 18.15
C LYS A 133 6.64 -10.63 17.67
N LYS A 134 6.94 -10.52 16.38
CA LYS A 134 8.20 -11.01 15.79
C LYS A 134 9.42 -10.26 16.31
N VAL A 135 9.33 -8.94 16.38
CA VAL A 135 10.41 -8.10 16.90
C VAL A 135 10.66 -8.39 18.38
N ASP A 136 9.60 -8.54 19.17
CA ASP A 136 9.71 -8.91 20.59
C ASP A 136 10.40 -10.27 20.77
N GLN A 137 10.08 -11.25 19.91
CA GLN A 137 10.76 -12.56 19.89
C GLN A 137 12.24 -12.43 19.53
N LEU A 138 12.57 -11.63 18.50
CA LEU A 138 13.95 -11.38 18.07
C LEU A 138 14.78 -10.70 19.16
N ILE A 139 14.21 -9.72 19.86
CA ILE A 139 14.89 -9.03 20.98
C ILE A 139 15.15 -10.00 22.13
N ARG A 140 14.18 -10.87 22.48
CA ARG A 140 14.34 -11.87 23.55
C ARG A 140 15.34 -12.97 23.25
N GLN A 141 15.61 -13.24 21.97
CA GLN A 141 16.60 -14.21 21.54
C GLN A 141 18.03 -13.64 21.54
N CYS A 142 18.20 -12.35 21.87
CA CYS A 142 19.51 -11.79 22.17
C CYS A 142 20.11 -12.47 23.40
N PRO A 143 21.30 -13.07 23.32
CA PRO A 143 22.03 -13.41 24.53
C PRO A 143 22.39 -12.11 25.25
N ASP A 144 22.01 -11.99 26.52
CA ASP A 144 22.48 -10.94 27.42
C ASP A 144 23.97 -11.22 27.68
N TYR A 145 24.84 -10.80 26.76
CA TYR A 145 26.29 -10.93 26.89
C TYR A 145 26.77 -9.94 27.97
N LYS A 146 26.57 -10.31 29.23
CA LYS A 146 27.24 -9.67 30.35
C LYS A 146 28.64 -10.28 30.45
N GLU A 147 29.65 -9.43 30.26
CA GLU A 147 31.05 -9.71 30.63
C GLU A 147 31.18 -10.15 32.08
#